data_AF-A0A166MYJ2-F1
#
_entry.id   AF-A0A166MYJ2-F1
#
_cell.length_a   1.000
_cell.length_b   1.000
_cell.length_c   1.000
_cell.angle_alpha   90.00
_cell.angle_beta   90.00
_cell.angle_gamma   90.00
#
_symmetry.space_group_name_H-M   'P 1'
#
loop_
_entity.id
_entity.type
_entity.pdbx_description
1 polymer ?
#
loop_
_entity_poly.entity_id
_entity_poly.type
_entity_poly.pdbx_seq_one_letter_code
_entity_poly.pdbx_strand_id
1 'polypeptide(L)'
;MAPNFTTTILSLAAGLSDPLNPHVCVCCLAGIVPTTAPDESLLVTELRRNQHHFLNTAVSYIIANGSALRTDSVTVDRRAQLQLWVLQCMSSTRATEWRLRHQDMLDVLAVRGTYMDVEALCIIVGYCLAVVRRHPSQRFSRHLWPSRAEDVLPAGSLETMRSLCVLLERVDAPAIALFALDVHVTCDDELRIHRAAFIKATIVAIGYTAADIERRIHIARSSEGPYEAIPEYTMHRLDNLAKLLFEITVSFVPSISETYAVERMIPAINRALDVATKPSAIEDLACIGGTLHEAFRPSLALHPRIEDLGRFVHSREEDPYLSLHQILVYTILRRACAGPGCAATEREISRSLSMCGRCRIVRYCSQTCQKKHWRTSHKFTCNSVCMLFNATGISSSQFSVTFPVGEFTAACRAARFSEEDILTLARAFGLISVEVPNMRFLHGTAEAWEAIWLRQFFATEDVNEEPEMSGVV
;
A
#
# COMPACT_ATOMS: atom_id res chain seq x y z
N MET A 1 20.29 -17.94 17.83
CA MET A 1 19.70 -17.06 18.86
C MET A 1 20.44 -17.24 20.17
N ALA A 2 20.65 -16.16 20.91
CA ALA A 2 21.29 -16.22 22.23
C ALA A 2 20.45 -17.05 23.21
N PRO A 3 21.06 -17.80 24.14
CA PRO A 3 20.35 -18.70 25.08
C PRO A 3 19.34 -18.00 26.00
N ASN A 4 19.29 -16.67 26.02
CA ASN A 4 18.39 -15.87 26.86
C ASN A 4 17.32 -15.10 26.07
N PHE A 5 17.21 -15.29 24.75
CA PHE A 5 16.34 -14.49 23.89
C PHE A 5 14.88 -14.43 24.38
N THR A 6 14.27 -15.59 24.67
CA THR A 6 12.87 -15.65 25.15
C THR A 6 12.69 -14.91 26.48
N THR A 7 13.62 -15.07 27.42
CA THR A 7 13.58 -14.37 28.72
C THR A 7 13.69 -12.86 28.54
N THR A 8 14.58 -12.41 27.64
CA THR A 8 14.72 -10.99 27.29
C THR A 8 13.43 -10.44 26.68
N ILE A 9 12.82 -11.14 25.73
CA ILE A 9 11.56 -10.73 25.09
C ILE A 9 10.42 -10.64 26.10
N LEU A 10 10.29 -11.61 27.02
CA LEU A 10 9.29 -11.57 28.08
C LEU A 10 9.49 -10.37 29.02
N SER A 11 10.74 -10.08 29.41
CA SER A 11 11.04 -8.91 30.23
C SER A 11 10.71 -7.60 29.53
N LEU A 12 10.96 -7.51 28.23
CA LEU A 12 10.63 -6.33 27.43
C LEU A 12 9.11 -6.18 27.26
N ALA A 13 8.39 -7.26 27.01
CA ALA A 13 6.93 -7.24 26.96
C ALA A 13 6.31 -6.75 28.28
N ALA A 14 6.82 -7.23 29.41
CA ALA A 14 6.39 -6.75 30.73
C ALA A 14 6.68 -5.24 30.90
N GLY A 15 7.87 -4.79 30.49
CA GLY A 15 8.27 -3.38 30.55
C GLY A 15 7.43 -2.45 29.66
N LEU A 16 6.80 -2.98 28.60
CA LEU A 16 5.96 -2.22 27.68
C LEU A 16 4.46 -2.23 28.04
N SER A 17 4.07 -2.94 29.10
CA SER A 17 2.66 -3.14 29.45
C SER A 17 1.94 -1.87 29.92
N ASP A 18 2.65 -0.92 30.53
CA ASP A 18 2.17 0.45 30.76
C ASP A 18 2.79 1.39 29.71
N PRO A 19 2.02 1.83 28.70
CA PRO A 19 2.56 2.66 27.63
C PRO A 19 2.90 4.09 28.06
N LEU A 20 2.32 4.56 29.16
CA LEU A 20 2.58 5.90 29.69
C LEU A 20 3.78 5.90 30.65
N ASN A 21 4.09 4.75 31.25
CA ASN A 21 5.25 4.57 32.11
C ASN A 21 6.06 3.33 31.69
N PRO A 22 6.74 3.37 30.53
CA PRO A 22 7.54 2.23 30.08
C PRO A 22 8.69 1.93 31.04
N HIS A 23 8.86 0.65 31.36
CA HIS A 23 9.98 0.12 32.14
C HIS A 23 10.91 -0.68 31.23
N VAL A 24 11.40 -0.03 30.17
CA VAL A 24 12.11 -0.69 29.08
C VAL A 24 13.45 -0.02 28.79
N CYS A 25 14.50 -0.83 28.63
CA CYS A 25 15.80 -0.36 28.17
C CYS A 25 15.81 -0.29 26.64
N VAL A 26 15.92 0.91 26.07
CA VAL A 26 15.97 1.09 24.61
C VAL A 26 17.22 0.46 23.98
N CYS A 27 18.33 0.32 24.71
CA CYS A 27 19.50 -0.44 24.27
C CYS A 27 19.15 -1.92 24.06
N CYS A 28 18.39 -2.52 24.98
CA CYS A 28 17.92 -3.91 24.84
C CYS A 28 16.91 -4.08 23.71
N LEU A 29 16.02 -3.10 23.51
CA LEU A 29 15.11 -3.09 22.36
C LEU A 29 15.88 -3.03 21.04
N ALA A 30 16.83 -2.10 20.92
CA ALA A 30 17.69 -1.98 19.75
C ALA A 30 18.51 -3.26 19.50
N GLY A 31 18.92 -3.96 20.56
CA GLY A 31 19.61 -5.24 20.48
C GLY A 31 18.79 -6.39 19.89
N ILE A 32 17.46 -6.25 19.75
CA ILE A 32 16.61 -7.21 19.02
C ILE A 32 16.67 -6.97 17.52
N VAL A 33 16.89 -5.73 17.08
CA VAL A 33 16.87 -5.37 15.67
C VAL A 33 18.01 -6.11 14.95
N PRO A 34 17.71 -6.89 13.90
CA PRO A 34 18.71 -7.70 13.21
C PRO A 34 19.71 -6.77 12.51
N THR A 35 21.00 -7.08 12.64
CA THR A 35 22.07 -6.34 11.94
C THR A 35 22.39 -6.94 10.57
N THR A 36 21.90 -8.15 10.28
CA THR A 36 22.13 -8.87 9.01
C THR A 36 20.83 -9.49 8.47
N ALA A 37 20.74 -9.65 7.15
CA ALA A 37 19.56 -10.21 6.49
C ALA A 37 19.25 -11.69 6.85
N PRO A 38 20.23 -12.61 7.01
CA PRO A 38 19.95 -13.97 7.47
C PRO A 38 19.34 -14.01 8.88
N ASP A 39 19.81 -13.14 9.78
CA ASP A 39 19.29 -13.04 11.14
C ASP A 39 17.85 -12.51 11.16
N GLU A 40 17.50 -11.63 10.21
CA GLU A 40 16.13 -11.10 10.04
C GLU A 40 15.10 -12.22 9.84
N SER A 41 15.35 -13.16 8.93
CA SER A 41 14.36 -14.22 8.63
C SER A 41 14.10 -15.15 9.81
N LEU A 42 15.16 -15.53 10.54
CA LEU A 42 15.06 -16.38 11.73
C LEU A 42 14.36 -15.64 12.87
N LEU A 43 14.74 -14.37 13.10
CA LEU A 43 14.12 -13.52 14.11
C LEU A 43 12.63 -13.33 13.84
N VAL A 44 12.25 -12.97 12.62
CA VAL A 44 10.85 -12.77 12.23
C VAL A 44 10.05 -14.06 12.40
N THR A 45 10.63 -15.20 12.02
CA THR A 45 9.97 -16.50 12.19
C THR A 45 9.72 -16.81 13.66
N GLU A 46 10.69 -16.58 14.53
CA GLU A 46 10.57 -16.78 15.98
C GLU A 46 9.55 -15.82 16.61
N LEU A 47 9.66 -14.52 16.33
CA LEU A 47 8.75 -13.51 16.86
C LEU A 47 7.30 -13.83 16.47
N ARG A 48 7.07 -14.14 15.19
CA ARG A 48 5.73 -14.42 14.66
C ARG A 48 5.15 -15.75 15.10
N ARG A 49 5.96 -16.74 15.49
CA ARG A 49 5.45 -18.05 15.95
C ARG A 49 5.25 -18.10 17.46
N ASN A 50 6.19 -17.51 18.21
CA ASN A 50 6.35 -17.80 19.63
C ASN A 50 6.18 -16.55 20.51
N GLN A 51 6.22 -15.34 19.94
CA GLN A 51 6.24 -14.09 20.71
C GLN A 51 5.06 -13.17 20.40
N HIS A 52 3.86 -13.73 20.19
CA HIS A 52 2.63 -12.96 19.91
C HIS A 52 2.33 -11.91 20.98
N HIS A 53 2.53 -12.27 22.26
CA HIS A 53 2.27 -11.35 23.37
C HIS A 53 3.16 -10.11 23.28
N PHE A 54 4.46 -10.28 23.03
CA PHE A 54 5.38 -9.16 22.84
C PHE A 54 4.97 -8.27 21.66
N LEU A 55 4.61 -8.85 20.51
CA LEU A 55 4.18 -8.09 19.34
C LEU A 55 2.89 -7.30 19.61
N ASN A 56 1.91 -7.92 20.27
CA ASN A 56 0.66 -7.26 20.65
C ASN A 56 0.90 -6.11 21.63
N THR A 57 1.76 -6.31 22.63
CA THR A 57 2.14 -5.25 23.58
C THR A 57 2.91 -4.13 22.88
N ALA A 58 3.81 -4.46 21.95
CA ALA A 58 4.57 -3.49 21.16
C ALA A 58 3.65 -2.61 20.30
N VAL A 59 2.70 -3.20 19.57
CA VAL A 59 1.72 -2.41 18.78
C VAL A 59 0.86 -1.55 19.70
N SER A 60 0.35 -2.11 20.80
CA SER A 60 -0.45 -1.35 21.77
C SER A 60 0.33 -0.16 22.34
N TYR A 61 1.61 -0.37 22.63
CA TYR A 61 2.54 0.65 23.07
C TYR A 61 2.70 1.78 22.04
N ILE A 62 3.00 1.43 20.78
CA ILE A 62 3.15 2.42 19.69
C ILE A 62 1.87 3.26 19.56
N ILE A 63 0.70 2.62 19.51
CA ILE A 63 -0.60 3.30 19.32
C ILE A 63 -0.95 4.20 20.51
N ALA A 64 -0.76 3.74 21.74
CA ALA A 64 -1.01 4.54 22.93
C ALA A 64 -0.13 5.79 22.99
N ASN A 65 1.12 5.70 22.52
CA ASN A 65 2.02 6.84 22.46
C ASN A 65 1.60 7.90 21.44
N GLY A 66 1.04 7.49 20.30
CA GLY A 66 0.39 8.41 19.37
C GLY A 66 -0.82 9.11 19.99
N SER A 67 -1.64 8.39 20.77
CA SER A 67 -2.77 8.98 21.50
C SER A 67 -2.31 9.97 22.58
N ALA A 68 -1.25 9.67 23.31
CA ALA A 68 -0.72 10.52 24.37
C ALA A 68 -0.07 11.79 23.82
N LEU A 69 0.57 11.70 22.66
CA LEU A 69 1.06 12.85 21.89
C LEU A 69 -0.06 13.80 21.47
N ARG A 70 -1.31 13.33 21.32
CA ARG A 70 -2.45 14.16 20.93
C ARG A 70 -2.95 15.05 22.06
N THR A 71 -2.86 14.57 23.31
CA THR A 71 -3.41 15.27 24.48
C THR A 71 -2.42 16.24 25.12
N ASP A 72 -1.22 16.40 24.55
CA ASP A 72 -0.09 17.15 25.11
C ASP A 72 0.21 16.78 26.59
N SER A 73 -0.29 15.63 27.05
CA SER A 73 -0.31 15.22 28.46
C SER A 73 0.98 14.52 28.89
N VAL A 74 1.98 14.48 28.01
CA VAL A 74 3.27 13.82 28.25
C VAL A 74 4.37 14.88 28.26
N THR A 75 4.49 15.55 29.40
CA THR A 75 5.63 16.43 29.74
C THR A 75 6.47 15.88 30.88
N VAL A 76 6.30 14.59 31.24
CA VAL A 76 7.40 13.87 31.90
C VAL A 76 8.51 13.77 30.86
N ASP A 77 9.74 14.11 31.25
CA ASP A 77 10.91 14.02 30.38
C ASP A 77 11.15 12.55 29.99
N ARG A 78 10.46 12.11 28.92
CA ARG A 78 10.53 10.75 28.38
C ARG A 78 11.97 10.35 28.11
N ARG A 79 12.80 11.30 27.68
CA ARG A 79 14.24 11.05 27.50
C ARG A 79 14.88 10.69 28.84
N ALA A 80 14.64 11.46 29.90
CA ALA A 80 15.14 11.13 31.24
C ALA A 80 14.65 9.75 31.72
N GLN A 81 13.39 9.39 31.46
CA GLN A 81 12.86 8.06 31.79
C GLN A 81 13.60 6.95 31.02
N LEU A 82 13.78 7.10 29.70
CA LEU A 82 14.52 6.12 28.89
C LEU A 82 15.98 6.02 29.33
N GLN A 83 16.64 7.15 29.62
CA GLN A 83 18.01 7.19 30.14
C GLN A 83 18.13 6.46 31.49
N LEU A 84 17.17 6.66 32.41
CA LEU A 84 17.13 5.97 33.69
C LEU A 84 17.12 4.45 33.48
N TRP A 85 16.26 3.93 32.60
CA TRP A 85 16.18 2.49 32.35
C TRP A 85 17.42 1.93 31.66
N VAL A 86 18.07 2.71 30.78
CA VAL A 86 19.37 2.33 30.20
C VAL A 86 20.45 2.26 31.30
N LEU A 87 20.52 3.23 32.20
CA LEU A 87 21.47 3.24 33.33
C LEU A 87 21.23 2.07 34.29
N GLN A 88 19.97 1.76 34.62
CA GLN A 88 19.61 0.63 35.48
C GLN A 88 19.95 -0.72 34.83
N CYS A 89 19.73 -0.86 33.53
CA CYS A 89 20.11 -2.07 32.81
C CYS A 89 21.65 -2.21 32.74
N MET A 90 22.35 -1.11 32.47
CA MET A 90 23.81 -1.04 32.42
C MET A 90 24.47 -1.43 33.76
N SER A 91 23.91 -1.00 34.89
CA SER A 91 24.43 -1.36 36.23
C SER A 91 24.20 -2.83 36.58
N SER A 92 23.15 -3.44 36.03
CA SER A 92 22.76 -4.83 36.26
C SER A 92 23.60 -5.83 35.45
N THR A 93 24.20 -5.41 34.33
CA THR A 93 25.08 -6.28 33.53
C THR A 93 26.54 -6.22 33.98
N ARG A 94 27.21 -7.38 34.00
CA ARG A 94 28.64 -7.50 34.30
C ARG A 94 29.53 -7.54 33.05
N ALA A 95 28.95 -7.72 31.86
CA ALA A 95 29.69 -7.87 30.63
C ALA A 95 30.11 -6.50 30.07
N THR A 96 31.41 -6.29 29.87
CA THR A 96 32.00 -5.02 29.41
C THR A 96 31.43 -4.58 28.06
N GLU A 97 31.30 -5.50 27.10
CA GLU A 97 30.74 -5.20 25.77
C GLU A 97 29.31 -4.62 25.87
N TRP A 98 28.48 -5.21 26.73
CA TRP A 98 27.11 -4.72 26.92
C TRP A 98 27.10 -3.34 27.56
N ARG A 99 27.99 -3.05 28.52
CA ARG A 99 28.09 -1.72 29.13
C ARG A 99 28.47 -0.65 28.10
N LEU A 100 29.41 -0.96 27.20
CA LEU A 100 29.78 -0.06 26.10
C LEU A 100 28.57 0.25 25.20
N ARG A 101 27.79 -0.77 24.80
CA ARG A 101 26.56 -0.54 24.01
C ARG A 101 25.52 0.32 24.74
N HIS A 102 25.42 0.20 26.06
CA HIS A 102 24.52 1.06 26.84
C HIS A 102 25.04 2.49 26.90
N GLN A 103 26.35 2.69 27.05
CA GLN A 103 26.97 4.00 27.00
C GLN A 103 26.75 4.66 25.64
N ASP A 104 27.02 3.94 24.54
CA ASP A 104 26.76 4.42 23.18
C ASP A 104 25.28 4.83 23.02
N MET A 105 24.36 4.03 23.57
CA MET A 105 22.93 4.35 23.54
C MET A 105 22.57 5.61 24.34
N LEU A 106 23.23 5.87 25.47
CA LEU A 106 23.05 7.11 26.23
C LEU A 106 23.51 8.32 25.43
N ASP A 107 24.64 8.20 24.73
CA ASP A 107 25.18 9.25 23.86
C ASP A 107 24.22 9.53 22.69
N VAL A 108 23.65 8.47 22.10
CA VAL A 108 22.60 8.59 21.08
C VAL A 108 21.34 9.27 21.64
N LEU A 109 20.86 8.88 22.82
CA LEU A 109 19.69 9.50 23.49
C LEU A 109 19.90 10.99 23.80
N ALA A 110 21.14 11.41 24.03
CA ALA A 110 21.48 12.81 24.29
C ALA A 110 21.28 13.69 23.05
N VAL A 111 21.53 13.15 21.86
CA VAL A 111 21.47 13.89 20.58
C VAL A 111 20.15 13.65 19.83
N ARG A 112 19.54 12.47 19.96
CA ARG A 112 18.32 12.07 19.22
C ARG A 112 17.01 12.45 19.91
N GLY A 113 15.92 12.29 19.16
CA GLY A 113 14.56 12.54 19.59
C GLY A 113 14.09 11.61 20.72
N THR A 114 13.01 12.01 21.39
CA THR A 114 12.48 11.36 22.60
C THR A 114 11.76 10.02 22.36
N TYR A 115 11.61 9.58 21.11
CA TYR A 115 10.76 8.46 20.70
C TYR A 115 11.54 7.27 20.10
N MET A 116 12.80 7.06 20.51
CA MET A 116 13.63 5.96 19.98
C MET A 116 13.08 4.57 20.31
N ASP A 117 12.39 4.43 21.43
CA ASP A 117 11.65 3.23 21.82
C ASP A 117 10.52 2.91 20.83
N VAL A 118 9.72 3.92 20.47
CA VAL A 118 8.65 3.80 19.46
C VAL A 118 9.26 3.46 18.09
N GLU A 119 10.33 4.12 17.69
CA GLU A 119 11.03 3.84 16.43
C GLU A 119 11.56 2.41 16.38
N ALA A 120 12.24 1.94 17.43
CA ALA A 120 12.76 0.58 17.51
C ALA A 120 11.63 -0.47 17.42
N LEU A 121 10.50 -0.23 18.10
CA LEU A 121 9.35 -1.13 18.04
C LEU A 121 8.68 -1.10 16.66
N CYS A 122 8.58 0.06 16.00
CA CYS A 122 8.11 0.17 14.62
C CYS A 122 8.97 -0.67 13.67
N ILE A 123 10.29 -0.69 13.85
CA ILE A 123 11.20 -1.53 13.06
C ILE A 123 10.92 -3.02 13.31
N ILE A 124 10.89 -3.44 14.58
CA ILE A 124 10.70 -4.86 14.95
C ILE A 124 9.35 -5.40 14.45
N VAL A 125 8.27 -4.63 14.68
CA VAL A 125 6.92 -5.01 14.22
C VAL A 125 6.83 -4.91 12.69
N GLY A 126 7.45 -3.89 12.10
CA GLY A 126 7.52 -3.68 10.66
C GLY A 126 8.11 -4.90 9.94
N TYR A 127 9.20 -5.50 10.44
CA TYR A 127 9.73 -6.74 9.88
C TYR A 127 8.69 -7.89 9.87
N CYS A 128 7.89 -8.00 10.93
CA CYS A 128 6.85 -9.02 11.03
C CYS A 128 5.70 -8.77 10.04
N LEU A 129 5.27 -7.52 9.89
CA LEU A 129 4.20 -7.13 8.98
C LEU A 129 4.65 -7.09 7.50
N ALA A 130 5.91 -6.79 7.22
CA ALA A 130 6.45 -6.80 5.86
C ALA A 130 6.34 -8.19 5.21
N VAL A 131 6.45 -9.28 6.00
CA VAL A 131 6.23 -10.65 5.50
C VAL A 131 4.75 -10.89 5.17
N VAL A 132 3.83 -10.31 5.95
CA VAL A 132 2.39 -10.35 5.67
C VAL A 132 2.09 -9.65 4.34
N ARG A 133 2.68 -8.47 4.12
CA ARG A 133 2.52 -7.71 2.87
C ARG A 133 2.95 -8.49 1.64
N ARG A 134 3.99 -9.33 1.72
CA ARG A 134 4.43 -10.21 0.62
C ARG A 134 3.47 -11.36 0.33
N HIS A 135 2.61 -11.73 1.29
CA HIS A 135 1.66 -12.83 1.17
C HIS A 135 0.25 -12.41 1.64
N PRO A 136 -0.46 -11.54 0.90
CA PRO A 136 -1.76 -10.99 1.34
C PRO A 136 -2.83 -12.04 1.62
N SER A 137 -2.77 -13.18 0.91
CA SER A 137 -3.67 -14.32 1.12
C SER A 137 -3.51 -14.97 2.51
N GLN A 138 -2.40 -14.73 3.19
CA GLN A 138 -2.09 -15.21 4.53
C GLN A 138 -2.04 -14.06 5.54
N ARG A 139 -2.77 -12.96 5.29
CA ARG A 139 -2.70 -11.74 6.12
C ARG A 139 -2.89 -11.96 7.61
N PHE A 140 -3.82 -12.86 7.97
CA PHE A 140 -3.92 -13.34 9.35
C PHE A 140 -3.86 -14.86 9.39
N SER A 141 -3.10 -15.43 10.31
CA SER A 141 -2.90 -16.87 10.43
C SER A 141 -3.23 -17.36 11.83
N ARG A 142 -3.77 -18.57 11.95
CA ARG A 142 -4.02 -19.17 13.28
C ARG A 142 -2.73 -19.45 14.05
N HIS A 143 -1.60 -19.60 13.34
CA HIS A 143 -0.33 -20.05 13.90
C HIS A 143 0.79 -19.01 13.78
N LEU A 144 0.53 -17.89 13.10
CA LEU A 144 1.52 -16.82 12.93
C LEU A 144 0.86 -15.49 13.24
N TRP A 145 1.58 -14.64 13.94
CA TRP A 145 1.21 -13.25 14.11
C TRP A 145 1.26 -12.48 12.77
N PRO A 146 0.34 -11.55 12.49
CA PRO A 146 -0.89 -11.29 13.24
C PRO A 146 -1.91 -12.41 13.00
N SER A 147 -2.67 -12.77 14.04
CA SER A 147 -3.69 -13.81 13.97
C SER A 147 -5.08 -13.31 13.64
N ARG A 148 -5.29 -12.00 13.87
CA ARG A 148 -6.52 -11.25 13.59
C ARG A 148 -6.20 -9.75 13.48
N ALA A 149 -7.17 -8.96 13.03
CA ALA A 149 -6.98 -7.52 12.84
C ALA A 149 -6.70 -6.79 14.16
N GLU A 150 -7.28 -7.24 15.28
CA GLU A 150 -7.12 -6.64 16.61
C GLU A 150 -5.70 -6.75 17.15
N ASP A 151 -4.88 -7.68 16.62
CA ASP A 151 -3.46 -7.78 16.97
C ASP A 151 -2.65 -6.59 16.41
N VAL A 152 -3.13 -5.98 15.32
CA VAL A 152 -2.54 -4.81 14.65
C VAL A 152 -3.29 -3.52 14.98
N LEU A 153 -4.59 -3.63 15.31
CA LEU A 153 -5.49 -2.54 15.65
C LEU A 153 -6.00 -2.66 17.11
N PRO A 154 -5.13 -2.65 18.13
CA PRO A 154 -5.50 -2.96 19.51
C PRO A 154 -6.51 -1.97 20.11
N ALA A 155 -6.56 -0.73 19.61
CA ALA A 155 -7.52 0.30 20.02
C ALA A 155 -8.70 0.47 19.04
N GLY A 156 -8.83 -0.42 18.06
CA GLY A 156 -9.79 -0.30 16.96
C GLY A 156 -9.30 0.64 15.84
N SER A 157 -9.95 0.55 14.68
CA SER A 157 -9.44 1.18 13.45
C SER A 157 -9.36 2.71 13.51
N LEU A 158 -10.33 3.37 14.14
CA LEU A 158 -10.35 4.83 14.29
C LEU A 158 -9.22 5.35 15.19
N GLU A 159 -9.06 4.78 16.39
CA GLU A 159 -8.05 5.28 17.34
C GLU A 159 -6.65 4.95 16.87
N THR A 160 -6.43 3.74 16.33
CA THR A 160 -5.16 3.39 15.67
C THR A 160 -4.83 4.39 14.55
N MET A 161 -5.79 4.74 13.69
CA MET A 161 -5.52 5.69 12.61
C MET A 161 -5.16 7.08 13.14
N ARG A 162 -5.89 7.58 14.15
CA ARG A 162 -5.59 8.87 14.77
C ARG A 162 -4.18 8.89 15.38
N SER A 163 -3.80 7.83 16.07
CA SER A 163 -2.46 7.70 16.65
C SER A 163 -1.37 7.68 15.58
N LEU A 164 -1.58 6.93 14.49
CA LEU A 164 -0.64 6.91 13.37
C LEU A 164 -0.49 8.28 12.70
N CYS A 165 -1.59 9.01 12.47
CA CYS A 165 -1.53 10.37 11.92
C CYS A 165 -0.68 11.29 12.81
N VAL A 166 -0.90 11.27 14.13
CA VAL A 166 -0.15 12.10 15.08
C VAL A 166 1.33 11.70 15.11
N LEU A 167 1.64 10.40 15.09
CA LEU A 167 3.02 9.92 15.04
C LEU A 167 3.73 10.38 13.76
N LEU A 168 3.09 10.28 12.60
CA LEU A 168 3.65 10.73 11.32
C LEU A 168 3.96 12.24 11.33
N GLU A 169 3.06 13.04 11.90
CA GLU A 169 3.19 14.50 11.95
C GLU A 169 4.23 14.96 12.98
N ARG A 170 4.26 14.34 14.17
CA ARG A 170 5.02 14.84 15.32
C ARG A 170 6.35 14.15 15.58
N VAL A 171 6.55 12.93 15.05
CA VAL A 171 7.77 12.17 15.30
C VAL A 171 8.60 12.08 14.03
N ASP A 172 9.80 12.64 14.08
CA ASP A 172 10.77 12.58 13.00
C ASP A 172 11.49 11.24 12.99
N ALA A 173 10.80 10.20 12.52
CA ALA A 173 11.38 8.87 12.37
C ALA A 173 10.91 8.15 11.08
N PRO A 174 11.84 7.66 10.23
CA PRO A 174 11.51 6.98 8.98
C PRO A 174 10.78 5.67 9.20
N ALA A 175 11.05 4.97 10.31
CA ALA A 175 10.40 3.69 10.61
C ALA A 175 8.89 3.84 10.87
N ILE A 176 8.43 5.01 11.32
CA ILE A 176 7.01 5.26 11.57
C ILE A 176 6.22 5.26 10.26
N ALA A 177 6.74 5.88 9.20
CA ALA A 177 6.11 5.88 7.88
C ALA A 177 6.00 4.46 7.30
N LEU A 178 7.05 3.65 7.45
CA LEU A 178 7.04 2.26 6.99
C LEU A 178 6.09 1.37 7.82
N PHE A 179 6.10 1.52 9.14
CA PHE A 179 5.16 0.83 10.03
C PHE A 179 3.71 1.21 9.71
N ALA A 180 3.44 2.50 9.51
CA ALA A 180 2.13 3.02 9.15
C ALA A 180 1.64 2.43 7.81
N LEU A 181 2.54 2.27 6.83
CA LEU A 181 2.26 1.58 5.57
C LEU A 181 1.93 0.10 5.81
N ASP A 182 2.75 -0.61 6.56
CA ASP A 182 2.56 -2.04 6.80
C ASP A 182 1.27 -2.32 7.59
N VAL A 183 0.90 -1.45 8.55
CA VAL A 183 -0.42 -1.49 9.23
C VAL A 183 -1.55 -1.26 8.25
N HIS A 184 -1.43 -0.24 7.39
CA HIS A 184 -2.45 0.07 6.38
C HIS A 184 -2.71 -1.09 5.44
N VAL A 185 -1.64 -1.67 4.86
CA VAL A 185 -1.77 -2.77 3.91
C VAL A 185 -2.30 -4.04 4.60
N THR A 186 -1.89 -4.30 5.84
CA THR A 186 -2.36 -5.48 6.59
C THR A 186 -3.85 -5.38 6.94
N CYS A 187 -4.31 -4.17 7.28
CA CYS A 187 -5.68 -3.89 7.75
C CYS A 187 -6.45 -2.96 6.81
N ASP A 188 -6.26 -3.12 5.49
CA ASP A 188 -6.79 -2.18 4.52
C ASP A 188 -8.33 -2.09 4.55
N ASP A 189 -9.00 -3.23 4.69
CA ASP A 189 -10.45 -3.30 4.80
C ASP A 189 -10.98 -2.49 5.99
N GLU A 190 -10.33 -2.64 7.14
CA GLU A 190 -10.71 -2.03 8.41
C GLU A 190 -10.40 -0.53 8.45
N LEU A 191 -9.36 -0.10 7.73
CA LEU A 191 -8.87 1.29 7.72
C LEU A 191 -9.38 2.12 6.54
N ARG A 192 -10.06 1.50 5.57
CA ARG A 192 -10.56 2.13 4.35
C ARG A 192 -11.34 3.42 4.59
N ILE A 193 -12.22 3.42 5.60
CA ILE A 193 -13.08 4.56 5.94
C ILE A 193 -12.31 5.76 6.50
N HIS A 194 -11.07 5.55 6.95
CA HIS A 194 -10.22 6.59 7.57
C HIS A 194 -9.10 7.07 6.64
N ARG A 195 -9.01 6.56 5.39
CA ARG A 195 -7.93 6.87 4.44
C ARG A 195 -7.76 8.37 4.17
N ALA A 196 -8.85 9.14 4.09
CA ALA A 196 -8.77 10.58 3.83
C ALA A 196 -7.98 11.34 4.93
N ALA A 197 -8.22 11.01 6.20
CA ALA A 197 -7.48 11.59 7.31
C ALA A 197 -6.00 11.20 7.27
N PHE A 198 -5.72 9.97 6.83
CA PHE A 198 -4.37 9.43 6.73
C PHE A 198 -3.56 10.04 5.60
N ILE A 199 -4.18 10.23 4.42
CA ILE A 199 -3.60 10.97 3.29
C ILE A 199 -3.23 12.39 3.74
N LYS A 200 -4.16 13.08 4.43
CA LYS A 200 -3.92 14.43 4.93
C LYS A 200 -2.70 14.48 5.87
N ALA A 201 -2.61 13.59 6.85
CA ALA A 201 -1.49 13.54 7.78
C ALA A 201 -0.17 13.22 7.06
N THR A 202 -0.19 12.29 6.11
CA THR A 202 0.98 11.91 5.31
C THR A 202 1.49 13.10 4.48
N ILE A 203 0.60 13.87 3.86
CA ILE A 203 0.94 15.08 3.10
C ILE A 203 1.55 16.17 3.98
N VAL A 204 1.00 16.36 5.18
CA VAL A 204 1.56 17.28 6.18
C VAL A 204 2.97 16.84 6.56
N ALA A 205 3.17 15.55 6.86
CA ALA A 205 4.49 15.00 7.18
C ALA A 205 5.50 15.13 6.03
N ILE A 206 5.07 14.90 4.78
CA ILE A 206 5.90 15.13 3.57
C ILE A 206 6.31 16.59 3.47
N GLY A 207 5.36 17.52 3.63
CA GLY A 207 5.64 18.96 3.57
C GLY A 207 6.66 19.41 4.62
N TYR A 208 6.52 18.94 5.86
CA TYR A 208 7.48 19.21 6.93
C TYR A 208 8.87 18.61 6.63
N THR A 209 8.92 17.36 6.19
CA THR A 209 10.18 16.66 5.88
C THR A 209 10.92 17.34 4.73
N ALA A 210 10.21 17.71 3.65
CA ALA A 210 10.79 18.42 2.53
C ALA A 210 11.36 19.78 2.95
N ALA A 211 10.59 20.58 3.70
CA ALA A 211 11.05 21.87 4.21
C ALA A 211 12.27 21.74 5.15
N ASP A 212 12.37 20.66 5.93
CA ASP A 212 13.56 20.39 6.75
C ASP A 212 14.79 20.09 5.89
N ILE A 213 14.64 19.27 4.85
CA ILE A 213 15.71 18.94 3.90
C ILE A 213 16.17 20.21 3.17
N GLU A 214 15.25 21.03 2.66
CA GLU A 214 15.56 22.32 2.01
C GLU A 214 16.37 23.23 2.94
N ARG A 215 15.95 23.37 4.20
CA ARG A 215 16.64 24.19 5.19
C ARG A 215 18.06 23.70 5.43
N ARG A 216 18.26 22.38 5.53
CA ARG A 216 19.59 21.77 5.71
C ARG A 216 20.47 21.96 4.48
N ILE A 217 19.92 21.81 3.27
CA ILE A 217 20.63 22.10 2.02
C ILE A 217 21.08 23.56 2.00
N HIS A 218 20.22 24.49 2.42
CA HIS A 218 20.55 25.91 2.47
C HIS A 218 21.69 26.19 3.46
N ILE A 219 21.60 25.68 4.70
CA ILE A 219 22.65 25.84 5.71
C ILE A 219 23.98 25.25 5.21
N ALA A 220 23.95 24.06 4.61
CA ALA A 220 25.14 23.40 4.08
C ALA A 220 25.81 24.17 2.93
N ARG A 221 25.04 24.92 2.13
CA ARG A 221 25.56 25.79 1.06
C ARG A 221 26.13 27.11 1.59
N SER A 222 25.66 27.58 2.75
CA SER A 222 26.09 28.85 3.36
C SER A 222 27.26 28.72 4.33
N SER A 223 27.53 27.51 4.83
CA SER A 223 28.68 27.25 5.70
C SER A 223 29.96 27.04 4.88
N GLU A 224 30.98 27.86 5.09
CA GLU A 224 32.33 27.65 4.54
C GLU A 224 33.11 26.51 5.24
N GLY A 225 32.46 25.80 6.18
CA GLY A 225 33.05 24.69 6.94
C GLY A 225 32.98 23.33 6.22
N PRO A 226 33.61 22.28 6.80
CA PRO A 226 33.50 20.91 6.28
C PRO A 226 32.02 20.51 6.18
N TYR A 227 31.64 20.07 4.97
CA TYR A 227 30.27 19.75 4.59
C TYR A 227 29.65 18.73 5.56
N GLU A 228 28.74 19.18 6.43
CA GLU A 228 27.83 18.26 7.11
C GLU A 228 26.85 17.72 6.07
N ALA A 229 27.08 16.47 5.65
CA ALA A 229 26.18 15.80 4.73
C ALA A 229 24.75 15.82 5.28
N ILE A 230 23.78 16.09 4.40
CA ILE A 230 22.35 15.97 4.75
C ILE A 230 22.17 14.59 5.39
N PRO A 231 21.59 14.51 6.60
CA PRO A 231 21.45 13.23 7.26
C PRO A 231 20.65 12.28 6.38
N GLU A 232 21.30 11.17 6.02
CA GLU A 232 20.70 10.05 5.29
C GLU A 232 19.32 9.68 5.86
N TYR A 233 19.18 9.82 7.18
CA TYR A 233 17.95 9.63 7.94
C TYR A 233 16.73 10.43 7.44
N THR A 234 16.86 11.74 7.17
CA THR A 234 15.72 12.58 6.76
C THR A 234 15.28 12.23 5.33
N MET A 235 16.24 11.88 4.47
CA MET A 235 15.96 11.40 3.11
C MET A 235 15.20 10.06 3.15
N HIS A 236 15.63 9.13 4.00
CA HIS A 236 14.91 7.86 4.21
C HIS A 236 13.48 8.08 4.71
N ARG A 237 13.24 9.12 5.53
CA ARG A 237 11.88 9.46 5.96
C ARG A 237 11.03 9.93 4.80
N LEU A 238 11.56 10.81 3.95
CA LEU A 238 10.85 11.29 2.75
C LEU A 238 10.51 10.11 1.82
N ASP A 239 11.44 9.19 1.59
CA ASP A 239 11.23 8.02 0.75
C ASP A 239 10.10 7.13 1.28
N ASN A 240 10.10 6.85 2.58
CA ASN A 240 9.06 6.03 3.20
C ASN A 240 7.70 6.72 3.19
N LEU A 241 7.66 8.05 3.36
CA LEU A 241 6.44 8.84 3.26
C LEU A 241 5.89 8.88 1.84
N ALA A 242 6.75 9.02 0.82
CA ALA A 242 6.37 8.96 -0.58
C ALA A 242 5.72 7.61 -0.92
N LYS A 243 6.36 6.52 -0.51
CA LYS A 243 5.83 5.17 -0.68
C LYS A 243 4.50 4.96 0.05
N LEU A 244 4.40 5.43 1.29
CA LEU A 244 3.15 5.40 2.05
C LEU A 244 2.05 6.14 1.29
N LEU A 245 2.32 7.37 0.84
CA LEU A 245 1.36 8.19 0.11
C LEU A 245 0.89 7.51 -1.18
N PHE A 246 1.82 6.88 -1.92
CA PHE A 246 1.52 6.15 -3.15
C PHE A 246 0.47 5.07 -2.89
N GLU A 247 0.77 4.19 -1.94
CA GLU A 247 -0.06 3.01 -1.63
C GLU A 247 -1.47 3.42 -1.15
N ILE A 248 -1.57 4.44 -0.30
CA ILE A 248 -2.87 4.89 0.23
C ILE A 248 -3.68 5.73 -0.76
N THR A 249 -3.03 6.38 -1.73
CA THR A 249 -3.67 7.31 -2.66
C THR A 249 -4.11 6.63 -3.95
N VAL A 250 -3.26 5.82 -4.59
CA VAL A 250 -3.53 5.24 -5.92
C VAL A 250 -4.83 4.44 -5.95
N SER A 251 -5.06 3.62 -4.92
CA SER A 251 -6.29 2.83 -4.78
C SER A 251 -7.52 3.65 -4.36
N PHE A 252 -7.36 4.94 -4.06
CA PHE A 252 -8.40 5.81 -3.50
C PHE A 252 -8.77 6.99 -4.39
N VAL A 253 -7.95 7.36 -5.38
CA VAL A 253 -8.20 8.52 -6.27
C VAL A 253 -9.63 8.58 -6.80
N PRO A 254 -10.25 7.50 -7.31
CA PRO A 254 -11.61 7.56 -7.86
C PRO A 254 -12.69 7.93 -6.82
N SER A 255 -12.36 7.83 -5.53
CA SER A 255 -13.25 8.11 -4.41
C SER A 255 -12.96 9.45 -3.71
N ILE A 256 -11.91 10.17 -4.12
CA ILE A 256 -11.61 11.50 -3.58
C ILE A 256 -12.65 12.48 -4.17
N SER A 257 -13.60 12.91 -3.35
CA SER A 257 -14.64 13.87 -3.77
C SER A 257 -14.25 15.34 -3.54
N GLU A 258 -13.15 15.58 -2.81
CA GLU A 258 -12.78 16.93 -2.35
C GLU A 258 -11.65 17.53 -3.20
N THR A 259 -12.00 18.47 -4.08
CA THR A 259 -11.03 19.27 -4.86
C THR A 259 -9.99 19.96 -3.96
N TYR A 260 -10.38 20.33 -2.74
CA TYR A 260 -9.51 20.98 -1.76
C TYR A 260 -8.35 20.11 -1.28
N ALA A 261 -8.53 18.77 -1.24
CA ALA A 261 -7.44 17.87 -0.88
C ALA A 261 -6.34 17.95 -1.95
N VAL A 262 -6.71 17.95 -3.23
CA VAL A 262 -5.79 18.04 -4.37
C VAL A 262 -5.00 19.34 -4.36
N GLU A 263 -5.67 20.46 -4.03
CA GLU A 263 -5.04 21.78 -3.96
C GLU A 263 -3.92 21.87 -2.91
N ARG A 264 -3.99 21.05 -1.85
CA ARG A 264 -2.93 20.93 -0.84
C ARG A 264 -1.88 19.88 -1.19
N MET A 265 -2.30 18.80 -1.86
CA MET A 265 -1.43 17.68 -2.20
C MET A 265 -0.39 18.07 -3.25
N ILE A 266 -0.81 18.70 -4.35
CA ILE A 266 0.10 19.01 -5.46
C ILE A 266 1.27 19.91 -5.01
N PRO A 267 1.06 21.02 -4.27
CA PRO A 267 2.18 21.82 -3.80
C PRO A 267 3.14 21.08 -2.85
N ALA A 268 2.62 20.17 -2.02
CA ALA A 268 3.46 19.36 -1.13
C ALA A 268 4.29 18.34 -1.93
N ILE A 269 3.69 17.71 -2.94
CA ILE A 269 4.37 16.78 -3.85
C ILE A 269 5.45 17.51 -4.66
N ASN A 270 5.15 18.70 -5.19
CA ASN A 270 6.12 19.52 -5.92
C ASN A 270 7.35 19.83 -5.06
N ARG A 271 7.17 20.33 -3.83
CA ARG A 271 8.28 20.59 -2.91
C ARG A 271 9.06 19.32 -2.55
N ALA A 272 8.37 18.20 -2.34
CA ALA A 272 9.03 16.92 -2.09
C ALA A 272 9.90 16.48 -3.29
N LEU A 273 9.43 16.69 -4.52
CA LEU A 273 10.16 16.38 -5.74
C LEU A 273 11.41 17.26 -5.92
N ASP A 274 11.41 18.49 -5.42
CA ASP A 274 12.57 19.40 -5.47
C ASP A 274 13.76 18.86 -4.66
N VAL A 275 13.48 18.13 -3.56
CA VAL A 275 14.52 17.59 -2.67
C VAL A 275 14.74 16.09 -2.76
N ALA A 276 13.79 15.32 -3.32
CA ALA A 276 13.91 13.88 -3.45
C ALA A 276 15.09 13.49 -4.36
N THR A 277 15.95 12.59 -3.86
CA THR A 277 17.12 12.09 -4.58
C THR A 277 16.99 10.63 -5.00
N LYS A 278 16.16 9.83 -4.30
CA LYS A 278 16.00 8.41 -4.61
C LYS A 278 15.04 8.22 -5.79
N PRO A 279 15.43 7.45 -6.84
CA PRO A 279 14.59 7.25 -8.02
C PRO A 279 13.19 6.74 -7.70
N SER A 280 13.04 5.76 -6.79
CA SER A 280 11.74 5.22 -6.43
C SER A 280 10.81 6.25 -5.79
N ALA A 281 11.34 7.12 -4.91
CA ALA A 281 10.53 8.16 -4.27
C ALA A 281 10.10 9.23 -5.28
N ILE A 282 10.99 9.56 -6.23
CA ILE A 282 10.69 10.47 -7.34
C ILE A 282 9.56 9.89 -8.21
N GLU A 283 9.67 8.62 -8.59
CA GLU A 283 8.65 7.89 -9.38
C GLU A 283 7.31 7.85 -8.65
N ASP A 284 7.29 7.44 -7.37
CA ASP A 284 6.08 7.38 -6.54
C ASP A 284 5.39 8.75 -6.46
N LEU A 285 6.14 9.81 -6.11
CA LEU A 285 5.63 11.18 -6.00
C LEU A 285 5.12 11.72 -7.34
N ALA A 286 5.88 11.51 -8.42
CA ALA A 286 5.51 11.97 -9.75
C ALA A 286 4.25 11.25 -10.25
N CYS A 287 4.13 9.95 -9.98
CA CYS A 287 2.96 9.15 -10.35
C CYS A 287 1.71 9.67 -9.65
N ILE A 288 1.76 9.88 -8.34
CA ILE A 288 0.63 10.42 -7.57
C ILE A 288 0.24 11.81 -8.10
N GLY A 289 1.22 12.68 -8.31
CA GLY A 289 1.00 14.02 -8.86
C GLY A 289 0.30 13.98 -10.22
N GLY A 290 0.74 13.08 -11.11
CA GLY A 290 0.14 12.88 -12.43
C GLY A 290 -1.29 12.37 -12.35
N THR A 291 -1.54 11.34 -11.53
CA THR A 291 -2.88 10.77 -11.34
C THR A 291 -3.86 11.79 -10.75
N LEU A 292 -3.42 12.60 -9.78
CA LEU A 292 -4.24 13.68 -9.21
C LEU A 292 -4.52 14.78 -10.25
N HIS A 293 -3.53 15.15 -11.05
CA HIS A 293 -3.74 16.15 -12.09
C HIS A 293 -4.71 15.67 -13.16
N GLU A 294 -4.58 14.43 -13.61
CA GLU A 294 -5.46 13.86 -14.63
C GLU A 294 -6.92 13.75 -14.12
N ALA A 295 -7.09 13.26 -12.89
CA ALA A 295 -8.42 13.05 -12.30
C ALA A 295 -9.17 14.36 -12.01
N PHE A 296 -8.48 15.43 -11.60
CA PHE A 296 -9.12 16.65 -11.11
C PHE A 296 -8.87 17.89 -11.97
N ARG A 297 -7.87 17.85 -12.87
CA ARG A 297 -7.40 18.98 -13.70
C ARG A 297 -7.32 20.31 -12.94
N PRO A 298 -6.64 20.36 -11.79
CA PRO A 298 -6.51 21.58 -11.02
C PRO A 298 -5.68 22.61 -11.79
N SER A 299 -6.03 23.89 -11.64
CA SER A 299 -5.28 25.03 -12.21
C SER A 299 -4.00 25.33 -11.41
N LEU A 300 -3.19 24.30 -11.15
CA LEU A 300 -1.94 24.39 -10.39
C LEU A 300 -0.74 24.05 -11.27
N ALA A 301 0.36 24.76 -11.07
CA ALA A 301 1.62 24.44 -11.72
C ALA A 301 2.11 23.07 -11.26
N LEU A 302 2.47 22.21 -12.21
CA LEU A 302 3.05 20.90 -11.94
C LEU A 302 4.57 20.99 -11.93
N HIS A 303 5.20 20.19 -11.09
CA HIS A 303 6.64 20.00 -11.14
C HIS A 303 7.03 19.32 -12.49
N PRO A 304 8.14 19.71 -13.15
CA PRO A 304 8.54 19.15 -14.45
C PRO A 304 8.60 17.62 -14.49
N ARG A 305 9.08 16.97 -13.42
CA ARG A 305 9.09 15.50 -13.29
C ARG A 305 7.68 14.87 -13.35
N ILE A 306 6.64 15.55 -12.89
CA ILE A 306 5.25 15.07 -13.03
C ILE A 306 4.83 15.17 -14.51
N GLU A 307 5.16 16.28 -15.17
CA GLU A 307 4.87 16.45 -16.59
C GLU A 307 5.64 15.46 -17.47
N ASP A 308 6.91 15.21 -17.15
CA ASP A 308 7.77 14.24 -17.83
C ASP A 308 7.25 12.82 -17.66
N LEU A 309 6.86 12.43 -16.45
CA LEU A 309 6.24 11.13 -16.22
C LEU A 309 4.88 11.05 -16.91
N GLY A 310 4.08 12.11 -16.90
CA GLY A 310 2.85 12.19 -17.68
C GLY A 310 3.13 11.96 -19.16
N ARG A 311 4.08 12.68 -19.76
CA ARG A 311 4.53 12.48 -21.14
C ARG A 311 5.08 11.07 -21.38
N PHE A 312 5.73 10.45 -20.40
CA PHE A 312 6.25 9.08 -20.50
C PHE A 312 5.14 8.02 -20.42
N VAL A 313 4.17 8.18 -19.52
CA VAL A 313 3.00 7.31 -19.38
C VAL A 313 2.04 7.48 -20.56
N HIS A 314 1.99 8.66 -21.16
CA HIS A 314 1.22 8.91 -22.39
C HIS A 314 2.00 8.56 -23.66
N SER A 315 3.34 8.42 -23.61
CA SER A 315 4.17 8.03 -24.77
C SER A 315 4.55 6.55 -24.78
N ARG A 316 4.56 5.87 -23.63
CA ARG A 316 4.21 4.46 -23.59
C ARG A 316 2.73 4.40 -23.88
N GLU A 317 2.34 4.08 -25.11
CA GLU A 317 1.06 3.39 -25.31
C GLU A 317 1.06 2.24 -24.29
N GLU A 318 0.32 2.38 -23.18
CA GLU A 318 0.07 1.26 -22.30
C GLU A 318 -0.46 0.16 -23.20
N ASP A 319 0.31 -0.92 -23.34
CA ASP A 319 -0.11 -2.07 -24.13
C ASP A 319 -1.49 -2.45 -23.59
N PRO A 320 -2.57 -2.19 -24.34
CA PRO A 320 -3.90 -2.24 -23.78
C PRO A 320 -4.25 -3.68 -23.40
N TYR A 321 -3.61 -4.65 -24.07
CA TYR A 321 -3.73 -6.06 -23.79
C TYR A 321 -3.10 -6.41 -22.43
N LEU A 322 -1.95 -5.82 -22.10
CA LEU A 322 -1.36 -5.94 -20.76
C LEU A 322 -2.28 -5.35 -19.69
N SER A 323 -2.81 -4.14 -19.91
CA SER A 323 -3.69 -3.47 -18.94
C SER A 323 -4.98 -4.29 -18.69
N LEU A 324 -5.64 -4.79 -19.75
CA LEU A 324 -6.81 -5.65 -19.60
C LEU A 324 -6.47 -6.97 -18.89
N HIS A 325 -5.37 -7.63 -19.24
CA HIS A 325 -4.92 -8.87 -18.60
C HIS A 325 -4.75 -8.68 -17.09
N GLN A 326 -4.04 -7.63 -16.69
CA GLN A 326 -3.81 -7.31 -15.28
C GLN A 326 -5.10 -7.04 -14.52
N ILE A 327 -6.05 -6.30 -15.12
CA ILE A 327 -7.37 -6.03 -14.51
C ILE A 327 -8.15 -7.33 -14.29
N LEU A 328 -8.15 -8.25 -15.26
CA LEU A 328 -8.83 -9.54 -15.13
C LEU A 328 -8.19 -10.41 -14.04
N VAL A 329 -6.85 -10.50 -14.02
CA VAL A 329 -6.10 -11.23 -12.98
C VAL A 329 -6.35 -10.65 -11.59
N TYR A 330 -6.28 -9.33 -11.45
CA TYR A 330 -6.56 -8.62 -10.20
C TYR A 330 -7.97 -8.91 -9.70
N THR A 331 -8.96 -8.87 -10.59
CA THR A 331 -10.36 -9.18 -10.27
C THR A 331 -10.51 -10.63 -9.77
N ILE A 332 -9.77 -11.58 -10.33
CA ILE A 332 -9.72 -12.96 -9.84
C ILE A 332 -9.05 -13.05 -8.47
N LEU A 333 -8.00 -12.27 -8.20
CA LEU A 333 -7.26 -12.31 -6.94
C LEU A 333 -8.00 -11.68 -5.75
N ARG A 334 -8.91 -10.72 -6.00
CA ARG A 334 -9.60 -9.93 -4.95
C ARG A 334 -10.34 -10.78 -3.90
N ARG A 335 -10.78 -12.01 -4.23
CA ARG A 335 -11.50 -12.94 -3.32
C ARG A 335 -12.62 -12.29 -2.47
N ALA A 336 -13.25 -11.25 -3.02
CA ALA A 336 -14.34 -10.51 -2.42
C ALA A 336 -15.61 -10.59 -3.28
N CYS A 337 -16.76 -10.34 -2.67
CA CYS A 337 -18.04 -10.27 -3.35
C CYS A 337 -18.06 -9.04 -4.27
N ALA A 338 -18.43 -9.24 -5.53
CA ALA A 338 -18.64 -8.16 -6.49
C ALA A 338 -20.08 -7.59 -6.42
N GLY A 339 -20.87 -7.94 -5.40
CA GLY A 339 -22.23 -7.42 -5.24
C GLY A 339 -22.20 -5.94 -4.87
N PRO A 340 -22.97 -5.05 -5.52
CA PRO A 340 -22.94 -3.62 -5.23
C PRO A 340 -23.20 -3.30 -3.75
N GLY A 341 -22.20 -2.72 -3.08
CA GLY A 341 -22.26 -2.37 -1.66
C GLY A 341 -22.11 -3.57 -0.71
N CYS A 342 -21.55 -4.68 -1.19
CA CYS A 342 -21.31 -5.88 -0.40
C CYS A 342 -19.81 -6.05 -0.15
N ALA A 343 -19.38 -5.85 1.09
CA ALA A 343 -17.99 -6.04 1.50
C ALA A 343 -17.61 -7.52 1.75
N ALA A 344 -18.55 -8.47 1.58
CA ALA A 344 -18.35 -9.86 1.97
C ALA A 344 -17.13 -10.51 1.28
N THR A 345 -16.21 -11.06 2.06
CA THR A 345 -15.03 -11.79 1.55
C THR A 345 -15.17 -13.29 1.79
N GLU A 346 -14.44 -14.15 1.04
CA GLU A 346 -14.39 -15.61 1.31
C GLU A 346 -14.08 -15.92 2.79
N ARG A 347 -13.27 -15.05 3.40
CA ARG A 347 -12.85 -15.15 4.79
C ARG A 347 -14.01 -14.91 5.75
N GLU A 348 -14.75 -13.82 5.59
CA GLU A 348 -15.88 -13.47 6.46
C GLU A 348 -16.94 -14.56 6.45
N ILE A 349 -17.25 -15.11 5.28
CA ILE A 349 -18.29 -16.14 5.14
C ILE A 349 -17.78 -17.56 5.38
N SER A 350 -16.47 -17.73 5.66
CA SER A 350 -15.81 -19.02 5.89
C SER A 350 -16.10 -20.08 4.81
N ARG A 351 -16.30 -19.65 3.56
CA ARG A 351 -16.53 -20.52 2.41
C ARG A 351 -16.08 -19.83 1.12
N SER A 352 -15.78 -20.61 0.09
CA SER A 352 -15.49 -20.07 -1.23
C SER A 352 -16.70 -19.32 -1.81
N LEU A 353 -16.44 -18.17 -2.41
CA LEU A 353 -17.46 -17.39 -3.08
C LEU A 353 -17.79 -18.03 -4.44
N SER A 354 -19.05 -18.00 -4.83
CA SER A 354 -19.48 -18.55 -6.12
C SER A 354 -19.01 -17.64 -7.26
N MET A 355 -18.27 -18.19 -8.22
CA MET A 355 -17.90 -17.47 -9.43
C MET A 355 -19.12 -17.29 -10.36
N CYS A 356 -19.10 -16.24 -11.17
CA CYS A 356 -20.05 -16.10 -12.26
C CYS A 356 -19.94 -17.31 -13.21
N GLY A 357 -21.04 -18.03 -13.43
CA GLY A 357 -21.03 -19.26 -14.23
C GLY A 357 -20.66 -19.08 -15.71
N ARG A 358 -20.72 -17.85 -16.24
CA ARG A 358 -20.35 -17.54 -17.63
C ARG A 358 -18.89 -17.10 -17.74
N CYS A 359 -18.56 -15.90 -17.27
CA CYS A 359 -17.21 -15.35 -17.43
C CYS A 359 -16.17 -15.93 -16.45
N ARG A 360 -16.60 -16.47 -15.31
CA ARG A 360 -15.74 -16.99 -14.22
C ARG A 360 -14.72 -16.01 -13.62
N ILE A 361 -14.84 -14.71 -13.92
CA ILE A 361 -13.92 -13.67 -13.41
C ILE A 361 -14.34 -13.14 -12.03
N VAL A 362 -15.60 -12.75 -11.86
CA VAL A 362 -16.12 -12.15 -10.62
C VAL A 362 -16.76 -13.20 -9.70
N ARG A 363 -16.80 -12.89 -8.39
CA ARG A 363 -17.30 -13.78 -7.32
C ARG A 363 -18.43 -13.15 -6.51
N TYR A 364 -19.27 -13.99 -5.91
CA TYR A 364 -20.45 -13.58 -5.16
C TYR A 364 -20.67 -14.42 -3.90
N CYS A 365 -21.06 -13.77 -2.81
CA CYS A 365 -21.40 -14.46 -1.55
C CYS A 365 -22.78 -15.14 -1.58
N SER A 366 -23.64 -14.70 -2.49
CA SER A 366 -25.02 -15.17 -2.65
C SER A 366 -25.54 -14.92 -4.07
N GLN A 367 -26.56 -15.70 -4.45
CA GLN A 367 -27.28 -15.47 -5.70
C GLN A 367 -27.97 -14.09 -5.75
N THR A 368 -28.36 -13.55 -4.60
CA THR A 368 -28.93 -12.19 -4.49
C THR A 368 -27.93 -11.13 -4.89
N CYS A 369 -26.68 -11.21 -4.40
CA CYS A 369 -25.61 -10.30 -4.81
C CYS A 369 -25.28 -10.42 -6.31
N GLN A 370 -25.28 -11.65 -6.83
CA GLN A 370 -25.11 -11.88 -8.27
C GLN A 370 -26.23 -11.24 -9.08
N LYS A 371 -27.50 -11.47 -8.73
CA LYS A 371 -28.66 -10.90 -9.43
C LYS A 371 -28.66 -9.37 -9.39
N LYS A 372 -28.28 -8.78 -8.25
CA LYS A 372 -28.14 -7.32 -8.10
C LYS A 372 -27.04 -6.79 -9.02
N HIS A 373 -25.83 -7.34 -8.94
CA HIS A 373 -24.71 -6.93 -9.79
C HIS A 373 -25.01 -7.12 -11.29
N TRP A 374 -25.66 -8.24 -11.64
CA TRP A 374 -26.09 -8.53 -13.01
C TRP A 374 -26.96 -7.43 -13.60
N ARG A 375 -27.96 -6.96 -12.84
CA ARG A 375 -28.90 -5.92 -13.27
C ARG A 375 -28.26 -4.54 -13.37
N THR A 376 -27.29 -4.22 -12.51
CA THR A 376 -26.72 -2.87 -12.44
C THR A 376 -25.62 -2.65 -13.47
N SER A 377 -24.72 -3.62 -13.67
CA SER A 377 -23.51 -3.40 -14.47
C SER A 377 -22.88 -4.67 -15.04
N HIS A 378 -22.97 -5.82 -14.34
CA HIS A 378 -22.23 -7.01 -14.75
C HIS A 378 -22.73 -7.68 -16.02
N LYS A 379 -24.03 -7.58 -16.37
CA LYS A 379 -24.56 -8.25 -17.57
C LYS A 379 -23.76 -7.90 -18.82
N PHE A 380 -23.46 -6.62 -18.97
CA PHE A 380 -22.72 -6.09 -20.11
C PHE A 380 -21.28 -6.59 -20.11
N THR A 381 -20.54 -6.36 -19.03
CA THR A 381 -19.13 -6.75 -18.95
C THR A 381 -18.93 -8.25 -18.99
N CYS A 382 -19.84 -9.03 -18.39
CA CYS A 382 -19.85 -10.48 -18.51
C CYS A 382 -19.93 -10.93 -19.97
N ASN A 383 -20.83 -10.33 -20.75
CA ASN A 383 -20.94 -10.64 -22.17
C ASN A 383 -19.66 -10.26 -22.91
N SER A 384 -19.09 -9.08 -22.66
CA SER A 384 -17.89 -8.62 -23.36
C SER A 384 -16.68 -9.52 -23.11
N VAL A 385 -16.44 -9.96 -21.86
CA VAL A 385 -15.36 -10.92 -21.58
C VAL A 385 -15.65 -12.31 -22.13
N CYS A 386 -16.91 -12.77 -22.12
CA CYS A 386 -17.25 -14.04 -22.76
C CYS A 386 -17.01 -13.99 -24.28
N MET A 387 -17.32 -12.85 -24.92
CA MET A 387 -17.02 -12.65 -26.34
C MET A 387 -15.52 -12.66 -26.60
N LEU A 388 -14.73 -11.93 -25.80
CA LEU A 388 -13.27 -11.96 -25.87
C LEU A 388 -12.74 -13.39 -25.77
N PHE A 389 -13.14 -14.14 -24.75
CA PHE A 389 -12.71 -15.52 -24.52
C PHE A 389 -13.13 -16.47 -25.66
N ASN A 390 -14.34 -16.32 -26.18
CA ASN A 390 -14.80 -17.12 -27.31
C ASN A 390 -13.99 -16.80 -28.59
N ALA A 391 -13.79 -15.52 -28.89
CA ALA A 391 -13.08 -15.08 -30.08
C ALA A 391 -11.57 -15.41 -30.04
N THR A 392 -10.97 -15.38 -28.85
CA THR A 392 -9.55 -15.73 -28.64
C THR A 392 -9.31 -17.23 -28.47
N GLY A 393 -10.35 -18.04 -28.34
CA GLY A 393 -10.25 -19.47 -28.00
C GLY A 393 -9.78 -19.74 -26.57
N ILE A 394 -9.65 -18.71 -25.73
CA ILE A 394 -9.27 -18.85 -24.33
C ILE A 394 -10.48 -19.36 -23.55
N SER A 395 -10.41 -20.57 -23.00
CA SER A 395 -11.48 -21.05 -22.12
C SER A 395 -11.56 -20.20 -20.86
N SER A 396 -12.77 -19.74 -20.50
CA SER A 396 -13.02 -19.03 -19.24
C SER A 396 -12.65 -19.86 -18.00
N SER A 397 -12.56 -21.18 -18.13
CA SER A 397 -12.12 -22.09 -17.07
C SER A 397 -10.59 -22.26 -16.99
N GLN A 398 -9.87 -21.97 -18.08
CA GLN A 398 -8.40 -22.06 -18.16
C GLN A 398 -7.73 -20.72 -17.85
N PHE A 399 -8.39 -19.60 -18.11
CA PHE A 399 -7.87 -18.28 -17.73
C PHE A 399 -7.76 -18.18 -16.19
N SER A 400 -6.55 -17.91 -15.71
CA SER A 400 -6.22 -17.88 -14.29
C SER A 400 -5.11 -16.87 -14.01
N VAL A 401 -4.74 -16.73 -12.74
CA VAL A 401 -3.70 -15.79 -12.28
C VAL A 401 -2.31 -16.13 -12.83
N THR A 402 -2.10 -17.34 -13.32
CA THR A 402 -0.84 -17.79 -13.94
C THR A 402 -0.88 -17.78 -15.47
N PHE A 403 -1.98 -17.31 -16.07
CA PHE A 403 -2.10 -17.28 -17.53
C PHE A 403 -1.09 -16.28 -18.12
N PRO A 404 -0.18 -16.70 -19.02
CA PRO A 404 0.88 -15.82 -19.52
C PRO A 404 0.33 -14.63 -20.29
N VAL A 405 0.84 -13.42 -19.99
CA VAL A 405 0.39 -12.21 -20.69
C VAL A 405 0.72 -12.24 -22.18
N GLY A 406 1.87 -12.80 -22.57
CA GLY A 406 2.25 -12.92 -23.98
C GLY A 406 1.27 -13.79 -24.78
N GLU A 407 0.77 -14.88 -24.19
CA GLU A 407 -0.25 -15.73 -24.82
C GLU A 407 -1.60 -15.00 -24.94
N PHE A 408 -1.98 -14.25 -23.90
CA PHE A 408 -3.21 -13.44 -23.93
C PHE A 408 -3.14 -12.37 -25.03
N THR A 409 -2.05 -11.61 -25.08
CA THR A 409 -1.85 -10.56 -26.09
C THR A 409 -1.83 -11.15 -27.50
N ALA A 410 -1.12 -12.26 -27.71
CA ALA A 410 -1.08 -12.93 -29.01
C ALA A 410 -2.47 -13.41 -29.46
N ALA A 411 -3.25 -14.00 -28.55
CA ALA A 411 -4.60 -14.49 -28.86
C ALA A 411 -5.57 -13.34 -29.19
N CYS A 412 -5.54 -12.25 -28.42
CA CYS A 412 -6.36 -11.05 -28.69
C CYS A 412 -6.04 -10.42 -30.05
N ARG A 413 -4.74 -10.32 -30.40
CA ARG A 413 -4.30 -9.82 -31.71
C ARG A 413 -4.71 -10.76 -32.84
N ALA A 414 -4.57 -12.08 -32.65
CA ALA A 414 -5.00 -13.08 -33.63
C ALA A 414 -6.52 -13.03 -33.88
N ALA A 415 -7.30 -12.73 -32.84
CA ALA A 415 -8.74 -12.51 -32.92
C ALA A 415 -9.13 -11.10 -33.43
N ARG A 416 -8.15 -10.30 -33.91
CA ARG A 416 -8.34 -8.96 -34.48
C ARG A 416 -9.06 -7.97 -33.57
N PHE A 417 -8.91 -8.09 -32.25
CA PHE A 417 -9.30 -6.99 -31.37
C PHE A 417 -8.36 -5.82 -31.60
N SER A 418 -8.92 -4.64 -31.83
CA SER A 418 -8.12 -3.42 -31.89
C SER A 418 -7.70 -3.00 -30.48
N GLU A 419 -6.69 -2.15 -30.40
CA GLU A 419 -6.27 -1.55 -29.14
C GLU A 419 -7.40 -0.76 -28.46
N GLU A 420 -8.23 -0.08 -29.24
CA GLU A 420 -9.42 0.63 -28.75
C GLU A 420 -10.47 -0.31 -28.15
N ASP A 421 -10.72 -1.47 -28.78
CA ASP A 421 -11.64 -2.49 -28.25
C ASP A 421 -11.17 -2.97 -26.87
N ILE A 422 -9.87 -3.26 -26.76
CA ILE A 422 -9.25 -3.74 -25.53
C ILE A 422 -9.26 -2.67 -24.44
N LEU A 423 -8.94 -1.42 -24.76
CA LEU A 423 -9.06 -0.29 -23.82
C LEU A 423 -10.50 -0.11 -23.34
N THR A 424 -11.47 -0.26 -24.23
CA THR A 424 -12.88 -0.16 -23.88
C THR A 424 -13.29 -1.29 -22.92
N LEU A 425 -12.82 -2.52 -23.15
CA LEU A 425 -12.99 -3.63 -22.20
C LEU A 425 -12.31 -3.34 -20.86
N ALA A 426 -11.07 -2.88 -20.88
CA ALA A 426 -10.27 -2.57 -19.71
C ALA A 426 -10.96 -1.51 -18.84
N ARG A 427 -11.45 -0.42 -19.44
CA ARG A 427 -12.22 0.62 -18.75
C ARG A 427 -13.51 0.06 -18.15
N ALA A 428 -14.26 -0.72 -18.93
CA ALA A 428 -15.52 -1.29 -18.47
C ALA A 428 -15.34 -2.25 -17.27
N PHE A 429 -14.26 -3.04 -17.26
CA PHE A 429 -13.92 -3.91 -16.13
C PHE A 429 -13.26 -3.17 -14.97
N GLY A 430 -12.41 -2.18 -15.25
CA GLY A 430 -11.77 -1.33 -14.24
C GLY A 430 -12.81 -0.63 -13.37
N LEU A 431 -13.87 -0.09 -13.98
CA LEU A 431 -15.02 0.52 -13.28
C LEU A 431 -15.87 -0.46 -12.45
N ILE A 432 -15.73 -1.77 -12.67
CA ILE A 432 -16.37 -2.80 -11.83
C ILE A 432 -15.42 -3.25 -10.71
N SER A 433 -14.11 -3.24 -10.97
CA SER A 433 -13.10 -3.55 -9.96
C SER A 433 -13.04 -2.48 -8.85
N VAL A 434 -13.37 -1.22 -9.20
CA VAL A 434 -13.47 -0.06 -8.32
C VAL A 434 -14.94 0.33 -8.23
N GLU A 435 -15.64 0.04 -7.12
CA GLU A 435 -17.08 0.34 -6.99
C GLU A 435 -17.38 1.85 -7.12
N VAL A 436 -17.89 2.33 -8.27
CA VAL A 436 -18.46 3.69 -8.41
C VAL A 436 -20.01 3.61 -8.39
N PRO A 437 -20.70 4.22 -7.42
CA PRO A 437 -22.15 4.03 -7.20
C PRO A 437 -23.11 4.59 -8.27
N ASN A 438 -22.65 5.33 -9.28
CA ASN A 438 -23.52 6.08 -10.22
C ASN A 438 -23.19 5.82 -11.70
N MET A 439 -23.62 4.68 -12.26
CA MET A 439 -23.45 4.33 -13.68
C MET A 439 -24.71 4.60 -14.54
N ARG A 440 -25.25 5.82 -14.57
CA ARG A 440 -26.35 6.16 -15.51
C ARG A 440 -25.87 6.62 -16.91
N PHE A 441 -24.57 6.87 -17.11
CA PHE A 441 -24.04 7.49 -18.33
C PHE A 441 -23.60 6.53 -19.45
N LEU A 442 -23.66 5.21 -19.26
CA LEU A 442 -23.13 4.24 -20.24
C LEU A 442 -24.13 3.73 -21.29
N HIS A 443 -25.37 4.22 -21.31
CA HIS A 443 -26.36 3.82 -22.33
C HIS A 443 -25.91 4.11 -23.77
N GLY A 444 -25.07 5.13 -24.00
CA GLY A 444 -24.49 5.44 -25.31
C GLY A 444 -23.37 4.50 -25.77
N THR A 445 -22.81 3.65 -24.90
CA THR A 445 -21.74 2.71 -25.30
C THR A 445 -22.27 1.45 -25.95
N ALA A 446 -23.56 1.12 -25.77
CA ALA A 446 -24.18 -0.05 -26.41
C ALA A 446 -24.11 0.02 -27.96
N GLU A 447 -24.20 1.23 -28.53
CA GLU A 447 -24.08 1.48 -29.98
C GLU A 447 -22.65 1.24 -30.49
N ALA A 448 -21.62 1.53 -29.68
CA ALA A 448 -20.22 1.23 -30.02
C ALA A 448 -19.94 -0.28 -30.06
N TRP A 449 -20.63 -1.08 -29.21
CA TRP A 449 -20.46 -2.54 -29.18
C TRP A 449 -21.17 -3.27 -30.31
N GLU A 450 -22.31 -2.74 -30.77
CA GLU A 450 -22.99 -3.26 -31.95
C GLU A 450 -22.11 -3.08 -33.19
N ALA A 451 -21.38 -1.96 -33.29
CA ALA A 451 -20.39 -1.73 -34.34
C ALA A 451 -19.18 -2.68 -34.29
N ILE A 452 -18.65 -2.99 -33.09
CA ILE A 452 -17.57 -3.98 -32.91
C ILE A 452 -18.05 -5.39 -33.31
N TRP A 453 -19.27 -5.74 -32.91
CA TRP A 453 -19.90 -7.03 -33.23
C TRP A 453 -20.13 -7.20 -34.73
N LEU A 454 -20.67 -6.18 -35.42
CA LEU A 454 -20.86 -6.20 -36.87
C LEU A 454 -19.52 -6.33 -37.61
N ARG A 455 -18.46 -5.63 -37.17
CA ARG A 455 -17.12 -5.76 -37.77
C ARG A 455 -16.55 -7.18 -37.67
N GLN A 456 -16.76 -7.87 -36.56
CA GLN A 456 -16.27 -9.25 -36.40
C GLN A 456 -17.14 -10.30 -37.11
N PHE A 457 -18.46 -10.10 -37.15
CA PHE A 457 -19.39 -11.03 -37.80
C PHE A 457 -19.23 -11.01 -39.33
N PHE A 458 -19.09 -9.83 -39.95
CA PHE A 458 -18.88 -9.73 -41.40
C PHE A 458 -17.46 -10.12 -41.84
N ALA A 459 -16.45 -9.97 -40.98
CA ALA A 459 -15.09 -10.43 -41.28
C ALA A 459 -14.96 -11.96 -41.40
N THR A 460 -15.95 -12.72 -40.93
CA THR A 460 -16.02 -14.19 -41.09
C THR A 460 -16.81 -14.64 -42.33
N GLU A 461 -17.58 -13.76 -42.96
CA GLU A 461 -18.34 -14.08 -44.18
C GLU A 461 -17.52 -13.83 -45.46
N ASP A 462 -16.57 -12.89 -45.45
CA ASP A 462 -15.69 -12.53 -46.59
C ASP A 462 -14.63 -13.59 -46.97
N VAL A 463 -14.65 -14.78 -46.35
CA VAL A 463 -13.66 -15.86 -46.63
C VAL A 463 -14.23 -16.95 -47.56
N ASN A 464 -15.51 -16.88 -47.96
CA ASN A 464 -16.16 -17.91 -48.79
C ASN A 464 -16.55 -17.48 -50.22
N GLU A 465 -16.17 -16.29 -50.69
CA GLU A 465 -16.28 -15.96 -52.12
C GLU A 465 -14.96 -16.28 -52.83
N GLU A 466 -14.83 -17.53 -53.28
CA GLU A 466 -13.90 -17.86 -54.35
C GLU A 466 -14.32 -17.11 -55.63
N PRO A 467 -13.38 -16.51 -56.38
CA PRO A 467 -13.71 -15.93 -57.67
C PRO A 467 -13.98 -17.06 -58.66
N GLU A 468 -15.22 -17.17 -59.13
CA GLU A 468 -15.54 -17.92 -60.35
C GLU A 468 -14.70 -17.36 -61.50
N MET A 469 -13.58 -18.04 -61.80
CA MET A 469 -12.92 -17.93 -63.09
C MET A 469 -13.85 -18.50 -64.16
N SER A 470 -14.67 -17.63 -64.74
CA SER A 470 -15.31 -17.89 -66.03
C SER A 470 -14.26 -17.74 -67.13
N GLY A 471 -13.88 -18.88 -67.71
CA GLY A 471 -13.30 -18.92 -69.04
C GLY A 471 -14.37 -18.85 -70.13
N VAL A 472 -13.89 -18.82 -71.38
CA VAL A 472 -14.58 -18.84 -72.69
C VAL A 472 -14.86 -17.42 -73.22
N VAL A 473 -14.24 -16.92 -74.30
CA VAL A 473 -13.78 -17.51 -75.58
C VAL A 473 -12.38 -17.00 -75.96
#